data_AF-A0A958FBA9-F1
#
_entry.id   AF-A0A958FBA9-F1
#
_cell.length_a   1.000
_cell.length_b   1.000
_cell.length_c   1.000
_cell.angle_alpha   90.00
_cell.angle_beta   90.00
_cell.angle_gamma   90.00
#
_symmetry.space_group_name_H-M   'P 1'
#
loop_
_entity.id
_entity.type
_entity.pdbx_description
1 polymer ?
#
loop_
_entity_poly.entity_id
_entity_poly.type
_entity_poly.pdbx_seq_one_letter_code
_entity_poly.pdbx_strand_id
1 'polypeptide(L)'
;NEKQSRMNPNFKIQKLGKFLLKQKAPTEPITFESSIIRVRLNKRIVQPQFYYYFFTSRNGRALMSTIVEGTNIKGVRASELKRLKVPLPQRIEQEGIATVLSDIDAEITLLETKLTKTRQLKQGMMQELLTGRIRL
;
A
#
# COMPACT_ATOMS: atom_id res chain seq x y z
N ASN A 1 17.38 -15.33 14.75
CA ASN A 1 16.52 -16.28 15.47
C ASN A 1 15.07 -15.81 15.54
N GLU A 2 14.30 -16.28 14.55
CA GLU A 2 12.91 -16.79 14.71
C GLU A 2 11.75 -15.91 15.19
N LYS A 3 11.71 -14.60 14.91
CA LYS A 3 10.44 -13.84 14.99
C LYS A 3 10.12 -12.98 13.77
N GLN A 4 10.63 -13.38 12.60
CA GLN A 4 10.31 -12.75 11.30
C GLN A 4 9.24 -13.50 10.49
N SER A 5 8.67 -14.60 11.01
CA SER A 5 7.71 -15.41 10.25
C SER A 5 6.47 -15.72 11.07
N ARG A 6 5.53 -14.75 11.15
CA ARG A 6 4.07 -14.97 11.28
C ARG A 6 3.32 -13.68 10.88
N MET A 7 3.51 -13.22 9.64
CA MET A 7 2.55 -12.29 9.05
C MET A 7 1.39 -13.13 8.52
N ASN A 8 0.21 -12.98 9.14
CA ASN A 8 -1.01 -13.73 8.81
C ASN A 8 -1.34 -13.57 7.30
N PRO A 9 -1.58 -14.67 6.55
CA PRO A 9 -1.87 -14.63 5.12
C PRO A 9 -3.16 -13.86 4.74
N ASN A 10 -4.02 -13.53 5.71
CA ASN A 10 -5.18 -12.65 5.51
C ASN A 10 -4.87 -11.14 5.63
N PHE A 11 -3.60 -10.77 5.79
CA PHE A 11 -3.16 -9.38 5.92
C PHE A 11 -2.94 -8.75 4.52
N LYS A 12 -4.03 -8.38 3.84
CA LYS A 12 -3.94 -7.56 2.62
C LYS A 12 -3.56 -6.12 3.00
N ILE A 13 -2.27 -5.82 2.97
CA ILE A 13 -1.76 -4.45 2.91
C ILE A 13 -1.57 -4.09 1.44
N GLN A 14 -2.14 -2.97 1.01
CA GLN A 14 -1.71 -2.35 -0.25
C GLN A 14 -0.45 -1.52 0.04
N LYS A 15 0.70 -2.01 -0.43
CA LYS A 15 2.00 -1.39 -0.21
C LYS A 15 2.44 -0.64 -1.46
N LEU A 16 2.32 0.69 -1.44
CA LEU A 16 2.96 1.59 -2.38
C LEU A 16 3.61 2.72 -1.57
N GLY A 17 4.92 2.59 -1.28
CA GLY A 17 5.68 3.57 -0.50
C GLY A 17 5.73 3.35 1.03
N LYS A 18 6.05 4.42 1.78
CA LYS A 18 6.21 4.45 3.25
C LYS A 18 4.87 4.45 4.03
N PHE A 19 3.74 4.45 3.32
CA PHE A 19 2.40 4.47 3.90
C PHE A 19 1.67 3.16 3.59
N LEU A 20 0.94 2.66 4.60
CA LEU A 20 0.20 1.41 4.49
C LEU A 20 -1.27 1.67 4.82
N LEU A 21 -2.16 1.37 3.88
CA LEU A 21 -3.59 1.35 4.14
C LEU A 21 -4.00 -0.07 4.51
N LYS A 22 -4.59 -0.20 5.71
CA LYS A 22 -5.14 -1.46 6.19
C LYS A 22 -6.60 -1.58 5.79
N GLN A 23 -6.93 -2.60 5.00
CA GLN A 23 -8.28 -2.79 4.44
C GLN A 23 -9.25 -3.48 5.43
N LYS A 24 -8.76 -4.35 6.32
CA LYS A 24 -9.62 -5.12 7.25
C LYS A 24 -9.09 -5.08 8.69
N ALA A 25 -9.96 -4.98 9.69
CA ALA A 25 -9.59 -5.08 11.10
C ALA A 25 -8.94 -6.45 11.39
N PRO A 26 -7.90 -6.51 12.25
CA PRO A 26 -7.29 -7.80 12.58
C PRO A 26 -8.25 -8.58 13.50
N THR A 27 -8.39 -9.87 13.27
CA THR A 27 -9.17 -10.78 14.14
C THR A 27 -8.46 -11.04 15.47
N GLU A 28 -7.13 -10.91 15.47
CA GLU A 28 -6.26 -11.16 16.62
C GLU A 28 -5.50 -9.88 17.02
N PRO A 29 -5.07 -9.76 18.29
CA PRO A 29 -4.20 -8.69 18.72
C PRO A 29 -2.91 -8.69 17.90
N ILE A 30 -2.52 -7.53 17.37
CA ILE A 30 -1.30 -7.36 16.59
C ILE A 30 -0.39 -6.30 17.24
N THR A 31 0.88 -6.66 17.36
CA THR A 31 1.95 -5.72 17.72
C THR A 31 2.57 -5.16 16.45
N PHE A 32 3.07 -3.92 16.54
CA PHE A 32 3.77 -3.28 15.44
C PHE A 32 5.14 -2.87 15.96
N GLU A 33 6.11 -2.82 15.06
CA GLU A 33 7.46 -2.35 15.37
C GLU A 33 7.43 -0.86 15.72
N SER A 34 8.37 -0.43 16.58
CA SER A 34 8.36 0.89 17.22
C SER A 34 8.53 2.07 16.25
N SER A 35 9.05 1.83 15.04
CA SER A 35 9.19 2.87 14.01
C SER A 35 7.88 3.15 13.24
N ILE A 36 6.81 2.39 13.50
CA ILE A 36 5.51 2.57 12.83
C ILE A 36 4.57 3.43 13.67
N ILE A 37 4.17 4.58 13.11
CA ILE A 37 3.08 5.39 13.67
C ILE A 37 1.75 4.91 13.12
N ARG A 38 0.80 4.65 14.03
CA ARG A 38 -0.58 4.26 13.69
C ARG A 38 -1.50 5.47 13.75
N VAL A 39 -2.11 5.80 12.62
CA VAL A 39 -3.13 6.84 12.51
C VAL A 39 -4.50 6.18 12.36
N ARG A 40 -5.48 6.62 13.16
CA ARG A 40 -6.87 6.19 13.06
C ARG A 40 -7.71 7.36 12.57
N LEU A 41 -8.26 7.24 11.37
CA LEU A 41 -9.10 8.25 10.75
C LEU A 41 -10.56 8.05 11.17
N ASN A 42 -11.27 9.16 11.40
CA ASN A 42 -12.71 9.13 11.61
C ASN A 42 -13.42 8.92 10.26
N LYS A 43 -13.87 7.69 10.01
CA LYS A 43 -14.50 7.28 8.75
C LYS A 43 -15.79 8.04 8.41
N ARG A 44 -16.44 8.68 9.38
CA ARG A 44 -17.65 9.49 9.15
C ARG A 44 -17.34 10.78 8.39
N ILE A 45 -16.13 11.30 8.57
CA ILE A 45 -15.71 12.60 8.01
C ILE A 45 -14.74 12.37 6.85
N VAL A 46 -13.93 11.32 6.94
CA VAL A 46 -12.77 11.10 6.09
C VAL A 46 -12.86 9.77 5.35
N GLN A 47 -12.58 9.77 4.04
CA GLN A 47 -12.35 8.57 3.26
C GLN A 47 -10.88 8.13 3.37
N PRO A 48 -10.58 6.96 3.96
CA PRO A 48 -9.19 6.56 4.20
C PRO A 48 -8.35 6.37 2.93
N GLN A 49 -8.94 5.88 1.85
CA GLN A 49 -8.27 5.71 0.55
C GLN A 49 -7.83 7.04 -0.06
N PHE A 50 -8.64 8.10 0.09
CA PHE A 50 -8.25 9.43 -0.36
C PHE A 50 -6.94 9.88 0.29
N TYR A 51 -6.83 9.77 1.62
CA TYR A 51 -5.59 10.16 2.32
C TYR A 51 -4.41 9.24 2.01
N TYR A 52 -4.66 7.96 1.77
CA TYR A 52 -3.62 7.06 1.27
C TYR A 52 -3.01 7.60 -0.04
N TYR A 53 -3.86 7.92 -1.03
CA TYR A 53 -3.40 8.51 -2.29
C TYR A 53 -2.80 9.91 -2.14
N PHE A 54 -3.36 10.73 -1.26
CA PHE A 54 -2.82 12.06 -0.99
C PHE A 54 -1.40 11.96 -0.44
N PHE A 55 -1.12 11.11 0.56
CA PHE A 55 0.21 10.98 1.15
C PHE A 55 1.23 10.28 0.24
N THR A 56 0.79 9.50 -0.75
CA THR A 56 1.68 8.96 -1.79
C THR A 56 1.93 9.95 -2.93
N SER A 57 1.02 10.91 -3.15
CA SER A 57 1.18 11.98 -4.14
C SER A 57 2.41 12.86 -3.88
N ARG A 58 2.80 13.66 -4.89
CA ARG A 58 3.89 14.64 -4.75
C ARG A 58 3.63 15.64 -3.62
N ASN A 59 2.39 16.13 -3.51
CA ASN A 59 2.02 17.14 -2.52
C ASN A 59 2.04 16.57 -1.10
N GLY A 60 1.47 15.39 -0.89
CA GLY A 60 1.51 14.74 0.42
C GLY A 60 2.94 14.34 0.82
N ARG A 61 3.78 13.90 -0.11
CA ARG A 61 5.21 13.64 0.15
C ARG A 61 5.97 14.91 0.52
N ALA A 62 5.73 16.02 -0.20
CA ALA A 62 6.33 17.31 0.12
C ALA A 62 5.89 17.79 1.51
N LEU A 63 4.60 17.70 1.82
CA LEU A 63 4.07 18.04 3.14
C LEU A 63 4.69 17.16 4.24
N MET A 64 4.83 15.86 4.01
CA MET A 64 5.49 14.97 4.96
C MET A 64 6.96 15.30 5.16
N SER A 65 7.65 15.78 4.12
CA SER A 65 9.06 16.16 4.23
C SER A 65 9.31 17.33 5.19
N THR A 66 8.31 18.17 5.45
CA THR A 66 8.46 19.30 6.39
C THR A 66 8.48 18.88 7.85
N ILE A 67 7.98 17.67 8.16
CA ILE A 67 7.91 17.12 9.53
C ILE A 67 8.81 15.89 9.74
N VAL A 68 9.55 15.50 8.70
CA VAL A 68 10.57 14.46 8.81
C VAL A 68 11.82 15.11 9.40
N GLU A 69 12.21 14.65 10.58
CA GLU A 69 13.38 15.14 11.30
C GLU A 69 14.52 14.12 11.26
N GLY A 70 15.77 14.61 11.32
CA GLY A 70 16.98 13.79 11.42
C GLY A 70 17.77 13.66 10.11
N THR A 71 19.09 13.84 10.20
CA THR A 71 20.05 13.72 9.07
C THR A 71 20.37 12.26 8.74
N ASN A 72 20.58 11.42 9.76
CA ASN A 72 20.96 10.00 9.60
C ASN A 72 19.80 9.01 9.82
N ILE A 73 18.83 9.32 10.70
CA ILE A 73 17.62 8.52 10.91
C ILE A 73 16.42 9.43 10.72
N LYS A 74 15.81 9.36 9.54
CA LYS A 74 14.61 10.13 9.19
C LYS A 74 13.41 9.57 9.97
N GLY A 75 13.02 10.27 11.03
CA GLY A 75 11.87 9.94 11.88
C GLY A 75 10.76 10.98 11.75
N VAL A 76 9.54 10.58 12.06
CA VAL A 76 8.41 11.51 12.25
C VAL A 76 7.95 11.39 13.68
N ARG A 77 7.80 12.51 14.39
CA ARG A 77 7.20 12.49 15.73
C ARG A 77 5.67 12.49 15.62
N ALA A 78 5.01 11.71 16.47
CA ALA A 78 3.56 11.65 16.51
C ALA A 78 2.91 13.01 16.83
N SER A 79 3.60 13.88 17.57
CA SER A 79 3.16 15.24 17.87
C SER A 79 3.08 16.13 16.62
N GLU A 80 4.08 16.04 15.75
CA GLU A 80 4.15 16.82 14.52
C GLU A 80 3.13 16.33 13.49
N LEU A 81 2.96 15.00 13.40
CA LEU A 81 1.94 14.42 12.54
C LEU A 81 0.52 14.85 12.94
N LYS A 82 0.24 15.03 14.25
CA LYS A 82 -1.06 15.53 14.73
C LYS A 82 -1.31 17.00 14.37
N ARG A 83 -0.25 17.80 14.22
CA ARG A 83 -0.33 19.23 13.87
C ARG A 83 -0.35 19.48 12.37
N LEU A 84 -0.10 18.45 11.56
CA LEU A 84 -0.05 18.54 10.11
C LEU A 84 -1.42 18.98 9.56
N LYS A 85 -1.44 20.12 8.87
CA LYS A 85 -2.63 20.59 8.16
C LYS A 85 -2.72 19.87 6.81
N VAL A 86 -3.81 19.17 6.60
CA VAL A 86 -4.08 18.40 5.37
C VAL A 86 -5.37 18.90 4.71
N PRO A 87 -5.50 18.80 3.39
CA PRO A 87 -6.74 19.15 2.72
C PRO A 87 -7.88 18.26 3.21
N LEU A 88 -9.06 18.84 3.38
CA LEU A 88 -10.29 18.14 3.74
C LEU A 88 -11.41 18.57 2.77
N PRO A 89 -11.39 18.06 1.53
CA PRO A 89 -12.46 18.33 0.57
C PRO A 89 -13.77 17.68 1.02
N GLN A 90 -14.87 17.98 0.32
CA GLN A 90 -16.16 17.39 0.63
C GLN A 90 -16.13 15.87 0.47
N ARG A 91 -17.01 15.17 1.22
CA ARG A 91 -17.05 13.71 1.25
C ARG A 91 -17.16 13.08 -0.15
N ILE A 92 -18.02 13.64 -1.00
CA ILE A 92 -18.27 13.17 -2.36
C ILE A 92 -16.99 13.26 -3.21
N GLU A 93 -16.24 14.36 -3.09
CA GLU A 93 -14.98 14.56 -3.81
C GLU A 93 -13.90 13.57 -3.34
N GLN A 94 -13.80 13.35 -2.02
CA GLN A 94 -12.88 12.36 -1.47
C GLN A 94 -13.17 10.95 -2.02
N GLU A 95 -14.46 10.58 -2.09
CA GLU A 95 -14.89 9.29 -2.63
C GLU A 95 -14.65 9.18 -4.13
N GLY A 96 -14.98 10.21 -4.91
CA GLY A 96 -14.73 10.22 -6.36
C GLY A 96 -13.25 10.05 -6.70
N ILE A 97 -12.37 10.80 -6.04
CA ILE A 97 -10.92 10.69 -6.23
C ILE A 97 -10.42 9.29 -5.81
N ALA A 98 -10.87 8.81 -4.64
CA ALA A 98 -10.45 7.50 -4.14
C ALA A 98 -10.86 6.36 -5.06
N THR A 99 -12.10 6.39 -5.58
CA THR A 99 -12.63 5.37 -6.50
C THR A 99 -11.79 5.30 -7.76
N VAL A 100 -11.64 6.43 -8.47
CA VAL A 100 -10.90 6.47 -9.75
C VAL A 100 -9.47 5.95 -9.58
N LEU A 101 -8.77 6.38 -8.53
CA LEU A 101 -7.39 5.93 -8.30
C LEU A 101 -7.33 4.45 -7.90
N SER A 102 -8.30 3.96 -7.15
CA SER A 102 -8.36 2.54 -6.78
C SER A 102 -8.71 1.62 -7.95
N ASP A 103 -9.53 2.08 -8.88
CA ASP A 103 -9.88 1.34 -10.09
C ASP A 103 -8.64 1.19 -11.00
N ILE A 104 -7.87 2.27 -11.15
CA ILE A 104 -6.60 2.26 -11.89
C ILE A 104 -5.61 1.27 -11.25
N ASP A 105 -5.44 1.30 -9.93
CA ASP A 105 -4.57 0.35 -9.22
C ASP A 105 -5.02 -1.11 -9.40
N ALA A 106 -6.34 -1.35 -9.39
CA ALA A 106 -6.90 -2.67 -9.60
C ALA A 106 -6.64 -3.18 -11.03
N GLU A 107 -6.76 -2.30 -12.02
CA GLU A 107 -6.46 -2.61 -13.42
C GLU A 107 -4.97 -2.92 -13.62
N ILE A 108 -4.07 -2.11 -13.06
CA ILE A 108 -2.62 -2.37 -13.09
C ILE A 108 -2.31 -3.75 -12.47
N THR A 109 -2.86 -4.03 -11.29
CA THR A 109 -2.66 -5.31 -10.59
C THR A 109 -3.13 -6.49 -11.45
N LEU A 110 -4.27 -6.33 -12.12
CA LEU A 110 -4.81 -7.35 -13.03
C LEU A 110 -3.88 -7.59 -14.22
N LEU A 111 -3.36 -6.53 -14.83
CA LEU A 111 -2.43 -6.62 -15.97
C LEU A 111 -1.10 -7.27 -15.57
N GLU A 112 -0.53 -6.90 -14.42
CA GLU A 112 0.68 -7.52 -13.87
C GLU A 112 0.49 -9.02 -13.60
N THR A 113 -0.69 -9.39 -13.07
CA THR A 113 -1.05 -10.79 -12.85
C THR A 113 -1.13 -11.56 -14.16
N LYS A 114 -1.78 -10.99 -15.18
CA LYS A 114 -1.85 -11.59 -16.53
C LYS A 114 -0.46 -11.76 -17.13
N LEU A 115 0.37 -10.71 -17.09
CA LEU A 115 1.73 -10.72 -17.59
C LEU A 115 2.57 -11.84 -16.92
N THR A 116 2.46 -11.97 -15.60
CA THR A 116 3.18 -13.00 -14.84
C THR A 116 2.74 -14.40 -15.25
N LYS A 117 1.43 -14.65 -15.37
CA LYS A 117 0.89 -15.93 -15.84
C LYS A 117 1.36 -16.26 -17.26
N THR A 118 1.33 -15.30 -18.17
CA THR A 118 1.79 -15.49 -19.55
C THR A 118 3.28 -15.82 -19.60
N ARG A 119 4.11 -15.17 -18.77
CA ARG A 119 5.55 -15.49 -18.66
C ARG A 119 5.79 -16.91 -18.14
N GLN A 120 5.05 -17.33 -17.11
CA GLN A 120 5.13 -18.69 -16.57
C GLN A 120 4.71 -19.74 -17.60
N LEU A 121 3.64 -19.49 -18.36
CA LEU A 121 3.21 -20.39 -19.42
C LEU A 121 4.28 -20.50 -20.52
N LYS A 122 4.82 -19.37 -20.99
CA LYS A 122 5.91 -19.36 -21.98
C LYS A 122 7.12 -20.17 -21.49
N GLN A 123 7.51 -20.01 -20.22
CA GLN A 123 8.63 -20.74 -19.63
C GLN A 123 8.35 -22.24 -19.55
N GLY A 124 7.16 -22.63 -19.09
CA GLY A 124 6.74 -24.04 -19.02
C GLY A 124 6.70 -24.69 -20.41
N MET A 125 6.12 -24.01 -21.41
CA MET A 125 6.09 -24.50 -22.79
C MET A 125 7.50 -24.69 -23.36
N MET A 126 8.40 -23.73 -23.14
CA MET A 126 9.80 -23.85 -23.57
C MET A 126 10.48 -25.06 -22.92
N GLN A 127 10.22 -25.33 -21.64
CA GLN A 127 10.77 -26.49 -20.94
C GLN A 127 10.23 -27.81 -21.52
N GLU A 128 8.94 -27.90 -21.84
CA GLU A 128 8.34 -29.09 -22.46
C GLU A 128 8.88 -29.35 -23.87
N LEU A 129 9.07 -28.29 -24.67
CA LEU A 129 9.65 -28.38 -26.03
C LEU A 129 11.12 -28.78 -26.00
N LEU A 130 11.94 -28.13 -25.17
CA LEU A 130 13.39 -28.41 -25.09
C LEU A 130 13.70 -29.76 -24.43
N THR A 131 12.81 -30.28 -23.58
CA THR A 131 12.94 -31.63 -23.01
C THR A 131 12.36 -32.72 -23.93
N GLY A 132 11.81 -32.33 -25.09
CA GLY A 132 11.28 -33.26 -26.09
C GLY A 132 10.03 -34.03 -25.66
N ARG A 133 9.38 -33.61 -24.56
CA ARG A 133 8.14 -34.19 -24.04
C ARG A 133 6.93 -33.87 -24.92
N ILE A 134 6.97 -32.72 -25.59
CA ILE A 134 6.01 -32.31 -26.61
C ILE A 134 6.81 -32.05 -27.90
N ARG A 135 6.41 -32.69 -29.00
CA ARG A 135 6.92 -32.43 -30.35
C ARG A 135 5.76 -31.91 -31.20
N LEU A 136 6.03 -30.85 -31.98
CA LEU A 136 5.09 -30.32 -32.97
C LEU A 136 5.09 -31.18 -34.23
#